data_AF-L0DHS9-F1
#
_entry.id   AF-L0DHS9-F1
#
_cell.length_a   1.000
_cell.length_b   1.000
_cell.length_c   1.000
_cell.angle_alpha   90.00
_cell.angle_beta   90.00
_cell.angle_gamma   90.00
#
_symmetry.space_group_name_H-M   'P 1'
#
loop_
_entity.id
_entity.type
_entity.pdbx_description
1 polymer ?
#
loop_
_entity_poly.entity_id
_entity_poly.type
_entity_poly.pdbx_seq_one_letter_code
_entity_poly.pdbx_strand_id
1 'polypeptide(L)'
;MQYAPPVDRPPLLQNAVASVAAVRNDRAIREDRFDVSRRNLPAELEVGDTTYRLRSPLMGTFLPGPIGKQGEFTVPQFSPYFTGRGRNFDEAFLNWRDQVHGQFQELYSKRPFEMTNQEAELWQTLESLIDVPTYKNTTPLTIRQIGKVTRCRPLPEQIQWEDGHKEAVRLDQMPGEFATYKSGQPFDAIVVRDPVNLTLIKVTHIRRTGSLPMVTPTEQEALLREIQTMSSLPEGHWGF
;
A
#
# COMPACT_ATOMS: atom_id res chain seq x y z
N MET A 1 13.96 108.01 1.58
CA MET A 1 13.28 107.21 2.62
C MET A 1 12.76 105.95 1.95
N GLN A 2 13.38 104.81 2.26
CA GLN A 2 13.14 103.52 1.62
C GLN A 2 11.91 102.85 2.23
N TYR A 3 10.94 102.52 1.39
CA TYR A 3 9.72 101.78 1.75
C TYR A 3 9.93 100.32 1.34
N ALA A 4 10.03 99.41 2.31
CA ALA A 4 10.12 97.97 2.04
C ALA A 4 8.71 97.41 1.77
N PRO A 5 8.49 96.63 0.69
CA PRO A 5 7.23 95.95 0.45
C PRO A 5 7.05 94.72 1.37
N PRO A 6 5.80 94.30 1.62
CA PRO A 6 5.50 93.27 2.62
C PRO A 6 5.85 91.85 2.14
N VAL A 7 6.28 91.04 3.11
CA VAL A 7 6.66 89.63 2.98
C VAL A 7 5.44 88.77 2.67
N ASP A 8 5.43 88.12 1.51
CA ASP A 8 4.47 87.07 1.18
C ASP A 8 4.68 85.86 2.10
N ARG A 9 3.63 85.50 2.84
CA ARG A 9 3.59 84.29 3.66
C ARG A 9 3.39 83.06 2.74
N PRO A 10 4.08 81.94 3.00
CA PRO A 10 3.81 80.70 2.28
C PRO A 10 2.39 80.17 2.61
N PRO A 11 1.72 79.50 1.67
CA PRO A 11 0.40 78.92 1.91
C PRO A 11 0.46 77.82 2.97
N LEU A 12 -0.53 77.87 3.87
CA LEU A 12 -0.79 76.88 4.90
C LEU A 12 -1.04 75.50 4.28
N LEU A 13 -0.38 74.49 4.85
CA LEU A 13 -0.66 73.06 4.68
C LEU A 13 -2.15 72.77 4.98
N GLN A 14 -2.98 72.74 3.95
CA GLN A 14 -4.32 72.15 4.00
C GLN A 14 -4.38 71.08 2.92
N ASN A 15 -4.22 69.82 3.35
CA ASN A 15 -4.87 68.61 2.84
C ASN A 15 -4.00 67.37 3.15
N ALA A 16 -3.91 67.01 4.43
CA ALA A 16 -3.36 65.73 4.88
C ALA A 16 -4.40 64.93 5.71
N VAL A 17 -5.67 64.95 5.31
CA VAL A 17 -6.74 64.20 5.99
C VAL A 17 -7.63 63.40 5.01
N ALA A 18 -7.11 63.06 3.82
CA ALA A 18 -7.82 62.23 2.84
C ALA A 18 -7.11 60.90 2.53
N SER A 19 -6.21 60.43 3.41
CA SER A 19 -5.40 59.22 3.16
C SER A 19 -5.31 58.23 4.33
N VAL A 20 -6.14 58.39 5.37
CA VAL A 20 -6.22 57.41 6.49
C VAL A 20 -7.54 56.62 6.51
N ALA A 21 -8.60 57.11 5.85
CA ALA A 21 -9.88 56.39 5.74
C ALA A 21 -9.92 55.39 4.57
N ALA A 22 -9.10 55.59 3.52
CA ALA A 22 -9.02 54.65 2.39
C ALA A 22 -8.08 53.45 2.64
N VAL A 23 -7.20 53.51 3.66
CA VAL A 23 -6.26 52.43 4.01
C VAL A 23 -6.85 51.47 5.07
N ARG A 24 -8.04 51.75 5.61
CA ARG A 24 -8.66 50.94 6.66
C ARG A 24 -9.75 49.96 6.20
N ASN A 25 -10.19 50.02 4.95
CA ASN A 25 -11.23 49.13 4.42
C ASN A 25 -10.75 48.04 3.44
N ASP A 26 -9.46 47.99 3.10
CA ASP A 26 -8.89 46.88 2.30
C ASP A 26 -8.46 45.65 3.14
N ARG A 27 -8.75 45.67 4.45
CA ARG A 27 -8.34 44.62 5.39
C ARG A 27 -9.47 43.69 5.84
N ALA A 28 -10.68 43.85 5.34
CA ALA A 28 -11.84 43.07 5.74
C ALA A 28 -12.57 42.50 4.52
N ILE A 29 -11.90 41.51 3.91
CA ILE A 29 -12.38 40.30 3.21
C ILE A 29 -11.18 39.91 2.34
N ARG A 30 -10.08 39.50 2.99
CA ARG A 30 -9.27 38.44 2.37
C ARG A 30 -10.17 37.23 2.49
N GLU A 31 -11.00 37.00 1.47
CA GLU A 31 -11.39 35.64 1.12
C GLU A 31 -10.07 34.86 1.15
N ASP A 32 -9.84 34.10 2.22
CA ASP A 32 -8.92 32.98 2.19
C ASP A 32 -9.50 32.08 1.09
N ARG A 33 -9.15 32.40 -0.17
CA ARG A 33 -9.40 31.55 -1.31
C ARG A 33 -8.52 30.35 -1.05
N PHE A 34 -9.08 29.37 -0.38
CA PHE A 34 -8.52 28.03 -0.33
C PHE A 34 -8.39 27.62 -1.78
N ASP A 35 -7.17 27.65 -2.32
CA ASP A 35 -6.89 27.23 -3.68
C ASP A 35 -7.14 25.71 -3.74
N VAL A 36 -8.39 25.36 -4.02
CA VAL A 36 -8.83 23.99 -4.19
C VAL A 36 -8.12 23.43 -5.40
N SER A 37 -7.21 22.50 -5.16
CA SER A 37 -6.41 21.88 -6.20
C SER A 37 -7.05 20.56 -6.60
N ARG A 38 -7.49 20.45 -7.86
CA ARG A 38 -7.99 19.20 -8.44
C ARG A 38 -6.94 18.59 -9.35
N ARG A 39 -6.70 17.28 -9.23
CA ARG A 39 -5.78 16.56 -10.10
C ARG A 39 -6.38 15.21 -10.51
N ASN A 40 -6.15 14.83 -11.76
CA ASN A 40 -6.40 13.46 -12.19
C ASN A 40 -5.35 12.55 -11.54
N LEU A 41 -5.80 11.43 -11.00
CA LEU A 41 -4.91 10.40 -10.48
C LEU A 41 -4.27 9.65 -11.66
N PRO A 42 -3.05 9.13 -11.48
CA PRO A 42 -2.48 8.19 -12.42
C PRO A 42 -3.37 6.95 -12.56
N ALA A 43 -3.31 6.28 -13.71
CA ALA A 43 -4.06 5.03 -13.95
C ALA A 43 -3.61 3.88 -13.02
N GLU A 44 -2.40 3.99 -12.49
CA GLU A 44 -1.79 3.02 -11.59
C GLU A 44 -1.39 3.72 -10.29
N LEU A 45 -1.74 3.10 -9.16
CA LEU A 45 -1.37 3.55 -7.83
C LEU A 45 -0.22 2.67 -7.33
N GLU A 46 0.97 3.25 -7.23
CA GLU A 46 2.19 2.55 -6.83
C GLU A 46 2.50 2.78 -5.35
N VAL A 47 2.69 1.69 -4.59
CA VAL A 47 3.08 1.71 -3.17
C VAL A 47 4.21 0.70 -2.93
N GLY A 48 5.43 1.19 -2.78
CA GLY A 48 6.62 0.32 -2.75
C GLY A 48 6.72 -0.49 -4.04
N ASP A 49 6.76 -1.81 -3.93
CA ASP A 49 6.80 -2.75 -5.06
C ASP A 49 5.40 -3.19 -5.53
N THR A 50 4.33 -2.64 -4.94
CA THR A 50 2.95 -3.01 -5.25
C THR A 50 2.31 -2.00 -6.19
N THR A 51 1.68 -2.48 -7.26
CA THR A 51 0.97 -1.64 -8.23
C THR A 51 -0.50 -2.00 -8.27
N TYR A 52 -1.37 -1.02 -8.08
CA TYR A 52 -2.83 -1.17 -8.21
C TYR A 52 -3.32 -0.47 -9.47
N ARG A 53 -3.81 -1.23 -10.44
CA ARG A 53 -4.43 -0.66 -11.63
C ARG A 53 -5.84 -0.19 -11.29
N LEU A 54 -6.14 1.08 -11.55
CA LEU A 54 -7.49 1.63 -11.40
C LEU A 54 -8.34 1.25 -12.62
N ARG A 55 -9.60 0.91 -12.39
CA ARG A 55 -10.55 0.55 -13.46
C ARG A 55 -11.01 1.74 -14.29
N SER A 56 -10.93 2.95 -13.72
CA SER A 56 -11.30 4.20 -14.39
C SER A 56 -10.41 5.35 -13.90
N PRO A 57 -10.23 6.40 -14.72
CA PRO A 57 -9.57 7.61 -14.27
C PRO A 57 -10.32 8.24 -13.10
N LEU A 58 -9.61 8.56 -12.02
CA LEU A 58 -10.17 9.19 -10.84
C LEU A 58 -9.67 10.63 -10.70
N MET A 59 -10.46 11.47 -10.03
CA MET A 59 -10.09 12.86 -9.75
C MET A 59 -10.03 13.08 -8.24
N GLY A 60 -8.87 13.52 -7.78
CA GLY A 60 -8.62 13.87 -6.39
C GLY A 60 -8.75 15.37 -6.19
N THR A 61 -9.27 15.77 -5.04
CA THR A 61 -9.39 17.16 -4.61
C THR A 61 -8.59 17.36 -3.33
N PHE A 62 -7.68 18.32 -3.36
CA PHE A 62 -6.96 18.78 -2.18
C PHE A 62 -7.54 20.10 -1.68
N LEU A 63 -7.93 20.11 -0.41
CA LEU A 63 -8.41 21.27 0.32
C LEU A 63 -7.28 21.69 1.28
N PRO A 64 -6.57 22.81 1.01
CA PRO A 64 -5.52 23.25 1.90
C PRO A 64 -6.10 23.60 3.28
N GLY A 65 -5.39 23.21 4.33
CA GLY A 65 -5.76 23.54 5.70
C GLY A 65 -5.45 25.02 6.01
N PRO A 66 -6.08 25.61 7.04
CA PRO A 66 -5.67 26.90 7.59
C PRO A 66 -4.19 26.89 7.98
N ILE A 67 -3.57 28.07 8.09
CA ILE A 67 -2.16 28.21 8.50
C ILE A 67 -1.88 27.39 9.76
N GLY A 68 -0.91 26.47 9.66
CA GLY A 68 -0.51 25.58 10.76
C GLY A 68 -1.36 24.30 10.91
N LYS A 69 -2.36 24.06 10.05
CA LYS A 69 -3.13 22.81 10.01
C LYS A 69 -2.83 22.02 8.73
N GLN A 70 -3.06 20.71 8.79
CA GLN A 70 -2.98 19.84 7.62
C GLN A 70 -4.15 20.12 6.67
N GLY A 71 -3.89 20.07 5.37
CA GLY A 71 -4.93 19.98 4.35
C GLY A 71 -5.41 18.54 4.16
N GLU A 72 -6.54 18.41 3.47
CA GLU A 72 -7.21 17.14 3.23
C GLU A 72 -7.26 16.83 1.74
N PHE A 73 -6.89 15.60 1.38
CA PHE A 73 -7.02 15.06 0.02
C PHE A 73 -8.11 14.00 0.01
N THR A 74 -9.11 14.20 -0.85
CA THR A 74 -10.25 13.29 -1.01
C THR A 74 -10.41 12.86 -2.46
N VAL A 75 -10.83 11.61 -2.65
CA VAL A 75 -11.26 11.08 -3.94
C VAL A 75 -12.73 10.68 -3.75
N PRO A 76 -13.69 11.33 -4.44
CA PRO A 76 -15.12 11.13 -4.16
C PRO A 76 -15.58 9.67 -4.17
N GLN A 77 -15.01 8.86 -5.06
CA GLN A 77 -15.34 7.43 -5.21
C GLN A 77 -14.86 6.57 -4.02
N PHE A 78 -13.83 7.03 -3.31
CA PHE A 78 -13.29 6.38 -2.11
C PHE A 78 -13.83 6.99 -0.81
N SER A 79 -14.68 8.01 -0.90
CA SER A 79 -15.32 8.67 0.25
C SER A 79 -16.50 7.84 0.76
N PRO A 80 -16.74 7.75 2.08
CA PRO A 80 -16.06 8.47 3.17
C PRO A 80 -14.83 7.74 3.74
N TYR A 81 -14.45 6.60 3.20
CA TYR A 81 -13.49 5.68 3.84
C TYR A 81 -12.05 6.20 3.89
N PHE A 82 -11.63 6.97 2.89
CA PHE A 82 -10.25 7.42 2.77
C PHE A 82 -10.14 8.93 2.64
N THR A 83 -9.37 9.55 3.54
CA THR A 83 -9.02 10.97 3.48
C THR A 83 -7.55 11.12 3.82
N GLY A 84 -6.75 11.54 2.84
CA GLY A 84 -5.35 11.84 3.04
C GLY A 84 -5.16 13.15 3.78
N ARG A 85 -4.20 13.21 4.69
CA ARG A 85 -3.86 14.45 5.40
C ARG A 85 -2.39 14.77 5.25
N GLY A 86 -2.07 16.04 4.99
CA GLY A 86 -0.70 16.49 4.76
C GLY A 86 -0.58 18.01 4.72
N ARG A 87 0.65 18.53 4.85
CA ARG A 87 0.90 19.99 4.80
C ARG A 87 0.76 20.55 3.38
N ASN A 88 0.86 19.69 2.39
CA ASN A 88 0.73 20.00 0.98
C ASN A 88 0.03 18.84 0.25
N PHE A 89 -0.24 19.04 -1.04
CA PHE A 89 -0.88 18.04 -1.89
C PHE A 89 -0.14 16.69 -1.87
N ASP A 90 1.18 16.70 -2.04
CA ASP A 90 1.96 15.47 -2.21
C ASP A 90 1.97 14.64 -0.91
N GLU A 91 2.16 15.27 0.25
CA GLU A 91 2.06 14.60 1.55
C GLU A 91 0.66 14.01 1.78
N ALA A 92 -0.40 14.76 1.46
CA ALA A 92 -1.77 14.30 1.64
C ALA A 92 -2.11 13.16 0.67
N PHE A 93 -1.66 13.24 -0.59
CA PHE A 93 -1.82 12.18 -1.58
C PHE A 93 -1.08 10.90 -1.18
N LEU A 94 0.18 11.01 -0.71
CA LEU A 94 0.94 9.87 -0.20
C LEU A 94 0.23 9.22 0.98
N ASN A 95 -0.24 10.02 1.94
CA ASN A 95 -0.99 9.51 3.09
C ASN A 95 -2.30 8.83 2.67
N TRP A 96 -3.06 9.41 1.74
CA TRP A 96 -4.27 8.77 1.19
C TRP A 96 -3.95 7.43 0.53
N ARG A 97 -2.91 7.40 -0.31
CA ARG A 97 -2.46 6.22 -1.02
C ARG A 97 -2.06 5.10 -0.05
N ASP A 98 -1.29 5.43 0.98
CA ASP A 98 -0.83 4.45 1.97
C ASP A 98 -2.01 3.89 2.80
N GLN A 99 -3.04 4.71 3.08
CA GLN A 99 -4.28 4.22 3.69
C GLN A 99 -5.02 3.24 2.78
N VAL A 100 -5.19 3.57 1.49
CA VAL A 100 -5.82 2.67 0.50
C VAL A 100 -5.07 1.35 0.41
N HIS A 101 -3.73 1.40 0.35
CA HIS A 101 -2.88 0.21 0.36
C HIS A 101 -3.09 -0.64 1.61
N GLY A 102 -3.00 -0.04 2.80
CA GLY A 102 -3.15 -0.74 4.07
C GLY A 102 -4.49 -1.47 4.17
N GLN A 103 -5.59 -0.75 3.88
CA GLN A 103 -6.93 -1.33 3.92
C GLN A 103 -7.16 -2.38 2.83
N PHE A 104 -6.63 -2.17 1.63
CA PHE A 104 -6.72 -3.18 0.58
C PHE A 104 -6.02 -4.47 0.98
N GLN A 105 -4.77 -4.40 1.49
CA GLN A 105 -4.02 -5.59 1.90
C GLN A 105 -4.68 -6.30 3.09
N GLU A 106 -5.17 -5.54 4.07
CA GLU A 106 -5.88 -6.11 5.22
C GLU A 106 -7.13 -6.88 4.77
N LEU A 107 -8.03 -6.24 4.01
CA LEU A 107 -9.26 -6.87 3.56
C LEU A 107 -9.02 -7.99 2.57
N TYR A 108 -8.05 -7.86 1.67
CA TYR A 108 -7.68 -8.91 0.73
C TYR A 108 -7.20 -10.20 1.42
N SER A 109 -6.63 -10.08 2.62
CA SER A 109 -6.18 -11.23 3.41
C SER A 109 -7.30 -11.97 4.15
N LYS A 110 -8.48 -11.33 4.32
CA LYS A 110 -9.64 -11.89 5.03
C LYS A 110 -10.49 -12.74 4.11
N ARG A 111 -11.06 -13.83 4.66
CA ARG A 111 -12.12 -14.60 4.02
C ARG A 111 -13.46 -13.86 4.18
N PRO A 112 -14.45 -14.09 3.30
CA PRO A 112 -15.73 -13.38 3.37
C PRO A 112 -16.46 -13.48 4.72
N PHE A 113 -16.31 -14.58 5.44
CA PHE A 113 -16.92 -14.76 6.77
C PHE A 113 -16.13 -14.10 7.91
N GLU A 114 -14.89 -13.68 7.66
CA GLU A 114 -14.04 -12.96 8.62
C GLU A 114 -14.29 -11.44 8.55
N MET A 115 -14.95 -10.97 7.49
CA MET A 115 -15.30 -9.57 7.31
C MET A 115 -16.57 -9.20 8.06
N THR A 116 -16.53 -8.09 8.78
CA THR A 116 -17.72 -7.40 9.26
C THR A 116 -18.51 -6.80 8.08
N ASN A 117 -19.77 -6.43 8.31
CA ASN A 117 -20.60 -5.80 7.27
C ASN A 117 -19.97 -4.51 6.70
N GLN A 118 -19.32 -3.70 7.54
CA GLN A 118 -18.66 -2.47 7.13
C GLN A 118 -17.41 -2.76 6.28
N GLU A 119 -16.64 -3.78 6.66
CA GLU A 119 -15.48 -4.23 5.89
C GLU A 119 -15.88 -4.81 4.53
N ALA A 120 -16.99 -5.55 4.47
CA ALA A 120 -17.52 -6.08 3.22
C ALA A 120 -17.96 -4.95 2.26
N GLU A 121 -18.60 -3.89 2.77
CA GLU A 121 -18.98 -2.71 1.98
C GLU A 121 -17.74 -1.95 1.47
N LEU A 122 -16.74 -1.75 2.34
CA LEU A 122 -15.46 -1.18 1.95
C LEU A 122 -14.75 -2.03 0.90
N TRP A 123 -14.75 -3.36 1.06
CA TRP A 123 -14.17 -4.29 0.11
C TRP A 123 -14.85 -4.19 -1.26
N GLN A 124 -16.18 -4.12 -1.31
CA GLN A 124 -16.92 -3.90 -2.56
C GLN A 124 -16.53 -2.57 -3.22
N THR A 125 -16.37 -1.52 -2.43
CA THR A 125 -15.90 -0.21 -2.93
C THR A 125 -14.51 -0.35 -3.55
N LEU A 126 -13.56 -0.97 -2.85
CA LEU A 126 -12.21 -1.20 -3.36
C LEU A 126 -12.21 -2.04 -4.64
N GLU A 127 -12.96 -3.15 -4.67
CA GLU A 127 -13.05 -4.04 -5.84
C GLU A 127 -13.67 -3.36 -7.07
N SER A 128 -14.61 -2.43 -6.86
CA SER A 128 -15.23 -1.64 -7.92
C SER A 128 -14.31 -0.59 -8.54
N LEU A 129 -13.23 -0.20 -7.84
CA LEU A 129 -12.30 0.86 -8.26
C LEU A 129 -10.94 0.29 -8.69
N ILE A 130 -10.49 -0.78 -8.04
CA ILE A 130 -9.21 -1.44 -8.29
C ILE A 130 -9.44 -2.72 -9.09
N ASP A 131 -8.63 -2.94 -10.12
CA ASP A 131 -8.64 -4.17 -10.90
C ASP A 131 -7.98 -5.31 -10.13
N VAL A 132 -8.75 -5.92 -9.22
CA VAL A 132 -8.31 -7.05 -8.39
C VAL A 132 -7.84 -8.25 -9.23
N PRO A 133 -8.52 -8.65 -10.33
CA PRO A 133 -8.00 -9.69 -11.22
C PRO A 133 -6.60 -9.39 -11.76
N THR A 134 -6.36 -8.16 -12.24
CA THR A 134 -5.01 -7.75 -12.69
C THR A 134 -4.02 -7.84 -11.52
N TYR A 135 -4.36 -7.27 -10.36
CA TYR A 135 -3.51 -7.36 -9.16
C TYR A 135 -3.14 -8.80 -8.81
N LYS A 136 -4.11 -9.73 -8.82
CA LYS A 136 -3.88 -11.17 -8.54
C LYS A 136 -2.93 -11.80 -9.53
N ASN A 137 -3.03 -11.43 -10.81
CA ASN A 137 -2.24 -12.03 -11.88
C ASN A 137 -0.86 -11.38 -12.05
N THR A 138 -0.62 -10.22 -11.46
CA THR A 138 0.67 -9.51 -11.57
C THR A 138 1.47 -9.53 -10.27
N THR A 139 0.83 -9.69 -9.12
CA THR A 139 1.52 -9.65 -7.82
C THR A 139 2.19 -10.99 -7.53
N PRO A 140 3.52 -11.03 -7.33
CA PRO A 140 4.21 -12.28 -7.04
C PRO A 140 3.72 -12.93 -5.74
N LEU A 141 3.58 -14.25 -5.77
CA LEU A 141 3.20 -15.04 -4.59
C LEU A 141 4.43 -15.32 -3.75
N THR A 142 4.41 -14.89 -2.50
CA THR A 142 5.43 -15.27 -1.52
C THR A 142 4.92 -16.43 -0.68
N ILE A 143 5.53 -17.60 -0.82
CA ILE A 143 5.13 -18.82 -0.11
C ILE A 143 6.33 -19.47 0.57
N ARG A 144 6.08 -20.15 1.69
CA ARG A 144 7.08 -21.00 2.33
C ARG A 144 6.98 -22.40 1.75
N GLN A 145 8.08 -22.95 1.29
CA GLN A 145 8.14 -24.30 0.72
C GLN A 145 9.34 -25.06 1.27
N ILE A 146 9.15 -26.37 1.42
CA ILE A 146 10.22 -27.29 1.76
C ILE A 146 10.69 -27.99 0.48
N GLY A 147 12.01 -28.10 0.33
CA GLY A 147 12.63 -28.75 -0.81
C GLY A 147 13.85 -29.57 -0.42
N LYS A 148 14.38 -30.32 -1.38
CA LYS A 148 15.67 -31.00 -1.28
C LYS A 148 16.45 -30.87 -2.58
N VAL A 149 17.77 -30.74 -2.48
CA VAL A 149 18.62 -30.76 -3.67
C VAL A 149 18.71 -32.19 -4.19
N THR A 150 18.42 -32.43 -5.47
CA THR A 150 18.43 -33.77 -6.07
C THR A 150 19.61 -34.01 -6.99
N ARG A 151 20.26 -32.95 -7.48
CA ARG A 151 21.42 -33.04 -8.38
C ARG A 151 22.36 -31.84 -8.19
N CYS A 152 23.68 -32.10 -8.19
CA CYS A 152 24.74 -31.09 -8.11
C CYS A 152 25.90 -31.41 -9.07
N ARG A 153 26.34 -30.49 -9.95
CA ARG A 153 27.64 -30.51 -10.67
C ARG A 153 28.03 -29.12 -11.22
N PRO A 154 29.19 -28.52 -10.85
CA PRO A 154 29.79 -28.53 -9.51
C PRO A 154 28.89 -27.87 -8.45
N LEU A 155 27.83 -27.17 -8.86
CA LEU A 155 26.86 -26.46 -8.02
C LEU A 155 25.49 -27.16 -8.08
N PRO A 156 24.54 -26.87 -7.18
CA PRO A 156 23.17 -27.38 -7.28
C PRO A 156 22.54 -27.07 -8.65
N GLU A 157 22.02 -28.11 -9.31
CA GLU A 157 21.40 -28.02 -10.64
C GLU A 157 19.89 -28.29 -10.59
N GLN A 158 19.43 -29.07 -9.61
CA GLN A 158 18.03 -29.47 -9.51
C GLN A 158 17.59 -29.56 -8.05
N ILE A 159 16.38 -29.10 -7.80
CA ILE A 159 15.66 -29.27 -6.55
C ILE A 159 14.38 -30.06 -6.78
N GLN A 160 13.94 -30.77 -5.74
CA GLN A 160 12.63 -31.37 -5.66
C GLN A 160 11.90 -30.75 -4.48
N TRP A 161 10.73 -30.16 -4.74
CA TRP A 161 9.85 -29.60 -3.73
C TRP A 161 9.05 -30.71 -3.02
N GLU A 162 8.40 -30.37 -1.91
CA GLU A 162 7.62 -31.29 -1.09
C GLU A 162 6.45 -31.95 -1.83
N ASP A 163 5.89 -31.29 -2.84
CA ASP A 163 4.84 -31.82 -3.73
C ASP A 163 5.40 -32.84 -4.77
N GLY A 164 6.71 -33.06 -4.77
CA GLY A 164 7.43 -33.93 -5.69
C GLY A 164 7.84 -33.25 -6.99
N HIS A 165 7.42 -32.02 -7.26
CA HIS A 165 7.80 -31.24 -8.44
C HIS A 165 9.32 -31.02 -8.48
N LYS A 166 9.92 -31.23 -9.65
CA LYS A 166 11.35 -31.02 -9.87
C LYS A 166 11.56 -29.76 -10.68
N GLU A 167 12.39 -28.87 -10.17
CA GLU A 167 12.66 -27.58 -10.77
C GLU A 167 14.18 -27.44 -11.00
N ALA A 168 14.55 -26.91 -12.17
CA ALA A 168 15.94 -26.64 -12.50
C ALA A 168 16.40 -25.39 -11.72
N VAL A 169 17.60 -25.46 -11.14
CA VAL A 169 18.15 -24.37 -10.35
C VAL A 169 18.78 -23.34 -11.29
N ARG A 170 18.36 -22.09 -11.11
CA ARG A 170 19.01 -20.90 -11.65
C ARG A 170 19.67 -20.15 -10.49
N LEU A 171 21.00 -20.14 -10.44
CA LEU A 171 21.72 -19.62 -9.27
C LEU A 171 21.54 -18.10 -9.07
N ASP A 172 21.25 -17.35 -10.13
CA ASP A 172 20.86 -15.94 -10.09
C ASP A 172 19.54 -15.70 -9.35
N GLN A 173 18.70 -16.73 -9.23
CA GLN A 173 17.43 -16.70 -8.53
C GLN A 173 17.53 -17.23 -7.10
N MET A 174 18.72 -17.61 -6.63
CA MET A 174 18.94 -18.25 -5.33
C MET A 174 19.79 -17.35 -4.41
N PRO A 175 19.63 -17.46 -3.08
CA PRO A 175 20.56 -16.87 -2.13
C PRO A 175 21.98 -17.41 -2.33
N GLY A 176 22.99 -16.59 -2.09
CA GLY A 176 24.40 -16.97 -2.34
C GLY A 176 24.83 -18.22 -1.56
N GLU A 177 24.30 -18.42 -0.35
CA GLU A 177 24.54 -19.60 0.47
C GLU A 177 24.03 -20.90 -0.16
N PHE A 178 23.07 -20.84 -1.10
CA PHE A 178 22.53 -22.02 -1.76
C PHE A 178 23.58 -22.78 -2.57
N ALA A 179 24.58 -22.09 -3.11
CA ALA A 179 25.69 -22.67 -3.86
C ALA A 179 26.45 -23.75 -3.07
N THR A 180 26.38 -23.71 -1.73
CA THR A 180 27.07 -24.65 -0.84
C THR A 180 26.29 -25.93 -0.56
N TYR A 181 25.05 -26.05 -1.03
CA TYR A 181 24.20 -27.20 -0.78
C TYR A 181 24.64 -28.43 -1.57
N LYS A 182 24.46 -29.60 -0.97
CA LYS A 182 24.80 -30.90 -1.56
C LYS A 182 23.54 -31.69 -1.89
N SER A 183 23.65 -32.59 -2.87
CA SER A 183 22.59 -33.54 -3.21
C SER A 183 22.12 -34.31 -1.97
N GLY A 184 20.80 -34.41 -1.82
CA GLY A 184 20.11 -35.01 -0.68
C GLY A 184 19.82 -34.05 0.47
N GLN A 185 20.41 -32.85 0.52
CA GLN A 185 20.19 -31.92 1.63
C GLN A 185 18.80 -31.27 1.53
N PRO A 186 17.97 -31.39 2.57
CA PRO A 186 16.70 -30.68 2.64
C PRO A 186 16.92 -29.22 3.04
N PHE A 187 15.94 -28.39 2.68
CA PHE A 187 15.89 -26.99 3.03
C PHE A 187 14.46 -26.49 3.16
N ASP A 188 14.34 -25.40 3.90
CA ASP A 188 13.13 -24.61 4.06
C ASP A 188 13.40 -23.25 3.42
N ALA A 189 12.53 -22.83 2.52
CA ALA A 189 12.72 -21.65 1.70
C ALA A 189 11.48 -20.75 1.71
N ILE A 190 11.72 -19.44 1.69
CA ILE A 190 10.71 -18.47 1.28
C ILE A 190 10.95 -18.21 -0.20
N VAL A 191 9.96 -18.55 -1.02
CA VAL A 191 10.03 -18.45 -2.46
C VAL A 191 9.03 -17.43 -2.98
N VAL A 192 9.42 -16.74 -4.03
CA VAL A 192 8.58 -15.83 -4.79
C VAL A 192 8.28 -16.49 -6.12
N ARG A 193 6.99 -16.69 -6.41
CA ARG A 193 6.51 -17.33 -7.65
C ARG A 193 5.64 -16.39 -8.45
N ASP A 194 5.60 -16.62 -9.76
CA ASP A 194 4.63 -16.01 -10.64
C ASP A 194 3.22 -16.52 -10.26
N PRO A 195 2.23 -15.62 -10.11
CA PRO A 195 0.92 -16.00 -9.59
C PRO A 195 0.08 -16.84 -10.57
N VAL A 196 0.39 -16.80 -11.87
CA VAL A 196 -0.41 -17.47 -12.91
C VAL A 196 0.14 -18.85 -13.21
N ASN A 197 1.45 -18.96 -13.47
CA ASN A 197 2.09 -20.21 -13.87
C ASN A 197 2.87 -20.90 -12.74
N LEU A 198 2.94 -20.29 -11.56
CA LEU A 198 3.66 -20.78 -10.38
C LEU A 198 5.16 -21.03 -10.62
N THR A 199 5.75 -20.44 -11.67
CA THR A 199 7.19 -20.56 -11.92
C THR A 199 7.99 -19.82 -10.84
N LEU A 200 9.12 -20.38 -10.44
CA LEU A 200 10.00 -19.72 -9.48
C LEU A 200 10.60 -18.44 -10.08
N ILE A 201 10.34 -17.31 -9.44
CA ILE A 201 10.96 -16.01 -9.76
C ILE A 201 12.28 -15.91 -9.01
N LYS A 202 12.23 -16.08 -7.67
CA LYS A 202 13.42 -16.08 -6.80
C LYS A 202 13.16 -16.76 -5.46
N VAL A 203 14.21 -17.24 -4.83
CA VAL A 203 14.22 -17.64 -3.42
C VAL A 203 14.81 -16.49 -2.61
N THR A 204 14.04 -15.93 -1.67
CA THR A 204 14.46 -14.77 -0.88
C THR A 204 15.20 -15.16 0.39
N HIS A 205 14.84 -16.31 0.95
CA HIS A 205 15.46 -16.85 2.16
C HIS A 205 15.56 -18.36 2.05
N ILE A 206 16.66 -18.92 2.52
CA ILE A 206 16.84 -20.36 2.61
C ILE A 206 17.50 -20.75 3.93
N ARG A 207 17.03 -21.84 4.52
CA ARG A 207 17.59 -22.42 5.74
C ARG A 207 17.78 -23.91 5.56
N ARG A 208 18.96 -24.41 5.91
CA ARG A 208 19.21 -25.86 6.01
C ARG A 208 18.32 -26.42 7.09
N THR A 209 17.51 -27.40 6.74
CA THR A 209 16.79 -28.18 7.73
C THR A 209 17.59 -29.44 8.04
N GLY A 210 17.46 -29.94 9.27
CA GLY A 210 17.87 -31.31 9.57
C GLY A 210 17.06 -32.30 8.73
N SER A 211 17.40 -33.58 8.81
CA SER A 211 16.56 -34.65 8.27
C SER A 211 15.12 -34.38 8.70
N LEU A 212 14.22 -34.12 7.73
CA LEU A 212 12.78 -34.07 8.06
C LEU A 212 12.47 -35.38 8.76
N PRO A 213 11.81 -35.39 9.94
CA PRO A 213 11.36 -36.63 10.52
C PRO A 213 10.50 -37.30 9.45
N MET A 214 10.96 -38.42 8.91
CA MET A 214 10.10 -39.29 8.12
C MET A 214 9.04 -39.75 9.11
N VAL A 215 7.89 -39.10 9.06
CA VAL A 215 6.69 -39.58 9.72
C VAL A 215 6.45 -40.96 9.13
N THR A 216 6.64 -41.99 9.94
CA THR A 216 6.44 -43.36 9.49
C THR A 216 4.97 -43.51 9.05
N PRO A 217 4.66 -44.45 8.14
CA PRO A 217 3.27 -44.70 7.74
C PRO A 217 2.33 -44.88 8.95
N THR A 218 2.84 -45.47 10.02
CA THR A 218 2.15 -45.65 11.30
C THR A 218 1.87 -44.34 12.02
N GLU A 219 2.82 -43.41 12.06
CA GLU A 219 2.62 -42.07 12.66
C GLU A 219 1.70 -41.20 11.80
N GLN A 220 1.74 -41.38 10.47
CA GLN A 220 0.85 -40.68 9.54
C GLN A 220 -0.59 -41.15 9.71
N GLU A 221 -0.81 -42.46 9.87
CA GLU A 221 -2.14 -43.00 10.22
C GLU A 221 -2.61 -42.53 11.60
N ALA A 222 -1.72 -42.43 12.59
CA ALA A 222 -2.06 -41.90 13.91
C ALA A 222 -2.51 -40.44 13.86
N LEU A 223 -1.77 -39.59 13.13
CA LEU A 223 -2.12 -38.18 12.87
C LEU A 223 -3.45 -38.05 12.13
N LEU A 224 -3.70 -38.87 11.11
CA LEU A 224 -4.95 -38.86 10.36
C LEU A 224 -6.14 -39.29 11.22
N ARG A 225 -5.95 -40.25 12.13
CA ARG A 225 -6.99 -40.63 13.10
C ARG A 225 -7.30 -39.50 14.08
N GLU A 226 -6.27 -38.82 14.61
CA GLU A 226 -6.48 -37.66 15.50
C GLU A 226 -7.29 -36.54 14.83
N ILE A 227 -7.03 -36.27 13.54
CA ILE A 227 -7.77 -35.27 12.77
C ILE A 227 -9.22 -35.72 12.51
N GLN A 228 -9.44 -37.00 12.21
CA GLN A 228 -10.80 -37.55 12.02
C GLN A 228 -11.64 -37.51 13.30
N THR A 229 -11.03 -37.57 14.49
CA THR A 229 -11.74 -37.37 15.76
C THR A 229 -12.25 -35.93 15.99
N MET A 230 -11.87 -34.95 15.16
CA MET A 230 -12.50 -33.61 15.19
C MET A 230 -13.92 -33.57 14.58
N SER A 231 -14.51 -34.72 14.24
CA SER A 231 -15.96 -34.83 14.00
C SER A 231 -16.81 -34.56 15.25
N SER A 232 -16.20 -34.31 16.42
CA SER A 232 -16.84 -33.82 17.64
C SER A 232 -16.72 -32.29 17.82
N LEU A 233 -16.66 -31.52 16.73
CA LEU A 233 -16.86 -30.07 16.83
C LEU A 233 -18.29 -29.83 17.31
N PRO A 234 -18.51 -29.03 18.38
CA PRO A 234 -19.86 -28.73 18.85
C PRO A 234 -20.67 -28.13 17.69
N GLU A 235 -21.89 -28.63 17.48
CA GLU A 235 -22.82 -28.06 16.52
C GLU A 235 -23.05 -26.59 16.87
N GLY A 236 -22.35 -25.69 16.18
CA GLY A 236 -22.57 -24.26 16.30
C GLY A 236 -23.98 -23.96 15.83
N HIS A 237 -24.87 -23.62 16.75
CA HIS A 237 -26.16 -23.02 16.43
C HIS A 237 -25.90 -21.64 15.82
N TRP A 238 -25.84 -21.59 14.49
CA TRP A 238 -25.92 -20.35 13.75
C TRP A 238 -27.38 -19.87 13.81
N GLY A 239 -27.69 -19.06 14.82
CA GLY A 239 -28.97 -18.36 14.91
C GLY A 239 -29.08 -17.35 13.77
N PHE A 240 -30.07 -17.57 12.91
CA PHE A 240 -30.56 -16.60 11.93
C PHE A 240 -31.39 -15.50 12.61
#